data_AF-C6PS18-F1
#
_entry.id   AF-C6PS18-F1
#
_cell.length_a   1.000
_cell.length_b   1.000
_cell.length_c   1.000
_cell.angle_alpha   90.00
_cell.angle_beta   90.00
_cell.angle_gamma   90.00
#
_symmetry.space_group_name_H-M   'P 1'
#
loop_
_entity.id
_entity.type
_entity.pdbx_description
1 polymer ?
#
loop_
_entity_poly.entity_id
_entity_poly.type
_entity_poly.pdbx_seq_one_letter_code
_entity_poly.pdbx_strand_id
1 'polypeptide(L)'
;MVNKKLMTKVIAALMVSGTLFSTVTYASAKSATATTKAKASQSAKVNHKNAGTSLKAELDKLVTAGTITADEETKILDFQKQKAAEKKAEMDKVKGMTADQKKAYFAANPKQKTDLFTELVNANIITQAKADAIKAALPQKQAKHNENKSQQGIKTQLDKLVTAGTITADEETKILDFAKQKATERKAEMDKVKGMTADQRKAYFAANPKQKTDLFAELVSANIITQAKADAIKAALPQKQSFKAQLDKLVTAGTITADQETKILDFQKQKAADMKAQMEKVKGMTADQRKAYFAANPKQKTDLFAELVSSNIITQAQADAIKAAFPQKAHK
;
A
#
# COMPACT_ATOMS: atom_id res chain seq x y z
N MET A 1 17.16 37.69 -36.95
CA MET A 1 15.77 37.22 -37.20
C MET A 1 15.79 35.73 -37.49
N VAL A 2 15.69 34.85 -36.48
CA VAL A 2 15.24 33.45 -36.66
C VAL A 2 14.57 33.02 -35.35
N ASN A 3 13.23 33.02 -35.34
CA ASN A 3 12.39 32.46 -34.31
C ASN A 3 12.37 30.93 -34.45
N LYS A 4 12.69 30.17 -33.41
CA LYS A 4 12.41 28.73 -33.34
C LYS A 4 11.37 28.48 -32.24
N LYS A 5 10.09 28.44 -32.64
CA LYS A 5 8.97 28.02 -31.79
C LYS A 5 9.17 26.54 -31.43
N LEU A 6 9.46 26.24 -30.16
CA LEU A 6 9.33 24.90 -29.61
C LEU A 6 7.88 24.68 -29.16
N MET A 7 7.11 23.94 -29.97
CA MET A 7 5.83 23.37 -29.59
C MET A 7 6.06 22.14 -28.72
N THR A 8 5.92 22.28 -27.40
CA THR A 8 5.88 21.15 -26.47
C THR A 8 4.43 20.65 -26.37
N LYS A 9 4.09 19.57 -27.08
CA LYS A 9 2.83 18.84 -26.88
C LYS A 9 2.96 17.98 -25.63
N VAL A 10 2.27 18.35 -24.55
CA VAL A 10 2.12 17.53 -23.34
C VAL A 10 0.78 16.80 -23.42
N ILE A 11 0.80 15.51 -23.75
CA ILE A 11 -0.37 14.63 -23.65
C ILE A 11 -0.40 14.09 -22.22
N ALA A 12 -1.25 14.68 -21.37
CA ALA A 12 -1.49 14.24 -20.01
C ALA A 12 -2.73 13.32 -19.96
N ALA A 13 -2.51 12.01 -20.02
CA ALA A 13 -3.59 11.03 -19.77
C ALA A 13 -3.79 10.86 -18.24
N LEU A 14 -4.92 11.36 -17.73
CA LEU A 14 -5.33 11.35 -16.33
C LEU A 14 -6.27 10.15 -16.06
N MET A 15 -5.77 9.12 -15.37
CA MET A 15 -6.60 8.08 -14.75
C MET A 15 -6.39 8.16 -13.23
N VAL A 16 -7.32 8.80 -12.53
CA VAL A 16 -7.30 8.99 -11.07
C VAL A 16 -8.03 7.82 -10.42
N SER A 17 -7.31 6.74 -10.11
CA SER A 17 -7.82 5.65 -9.27
C SER A 17 -7.79 6.05 -7.79
N GLY A 18 -8.72 6.90 -7.38
CA GLY A 18 -8.86 7.37 -5.98
C GLY A 18 -9.47 6.29 -5.10
N THR A 19 -8.78 5.90 -4.04
CA THR A 19 -9.33 5.09 -2.94
C THR A 19 -9.29 5.99 -1.70
N LEU A 20 -10.40 6.65 -1.38
CA LEU A 20 -10.50 7.48 -0.19
C LEU A 20 -11.00 6.63 0.97
N PHE A 21 -10.19 6.61 2.03
CA PHE A 21 -10.48 5.99 3.31
C PHE A 21 -11.06 7.05 4.25
N SER A 22 -12.27 6.83 4.75
CA SER A 22 -12.85 7.59 5.85
C SER A 22 -13.20 6.62 6.98
N THR A 23 -12.38 6.61 8.02
CA THR A 23 -12.70 5.96 9.30
C THR A 23 -13.73 6.83 10.03
N VAL A 24 -14.95 6.34 10.21
CA VAL A 24 -15.97 6.97 11.06
C VAL A 24 -15.85 6.41 12.47
N THR A 25 -15.79 7.29 13.47
CA THR A 25 -16.04 6.96 14.87
C THR A 25 -17.45 7.44 15.20
N TYR A 26 -18.38 6.53 15.49
CA TYR A 26 -19.70 6.87 16.04
C TYR A 26 -19.60 6.96 17.56
N ALA A 27 -20.14 8.04 18.14
CA ALA A 27 -20.42 8.13 19.57
C ALA A 27 -21.88 7.68 19.80
N SER A 28 -22.08 6.66 20.63
CA SER A 28 -23.43 6.19 21.02
C SER A 28 -23.77 6.65 22.43
N ALA A 29 -24.95 7.26 22.57
CA ALA A 29 -25.57 7.64 23.83
C ALA A 29 -25.89 6.41 24.71
N LYS A 30 -25.77 6.58 26.04
CA LYS A 30 -26.15 5.58 27.04
C LYS A 30 -27.67 5.62 27.28
N SER A 31 -28.31 4.46 27.22
CA SER A 31 -29.50 4.13 28.02
C SER A 31 -29.41 2.67 28.45
N ALA A 32 -29.87 2.41 29.67
CA ALA A 32 -29.56 1.23 30.45
C ALA A 32 -30.61 0.11 30.34
N THR A 33 -30.12 -1.11 30.60
CA THR A 33 -30.79 -2.30 31.16
C THR A 33 -31.67 -3.15 30.23
N ALA A 34 -31.14 -4.31 29.83
CA ALA A 34 -31.86 -5.58 29.85
C ALA A 34 -30.87 -6.76 29.77
N THR A 35 -30.97 -7.64 30.75
CA THR A 35 -30.29 -8.93 30.91
C THR A 35 -30.72 -9.92 29.84
N THR A 36 -29.78 -10.57 29.14
CA THR A 36 -29.93 -11.97 28.68
C THR A 36 -28.57 -12.58 28.32
N LYS A 37 -28.37 -13.83 28.74
CA LYS A 37 -27.20 -14.69 28.51
C LYS A 37 -27.02 -14.97 27.02
N ALA A 38 -25.80 -14.83 26.49
CA ALA A 38 -25.41 -15.42 25.21
C ALA A 38 -23.97 -15.99 25.25
N LYS A 39 -23.95 -17.31 25.08
CA LYS A 39 -22.90 -18.27 24.71
C LYS A 39 -21.56 -17.67 24.22
N ALA A 40 -20.49 -18.02 24.93
CA ALA A 40 -19.11 -17.67 24.59
C ALA A 40 -18.70 -18.29 23.24
N SER A 41 -18.52 -17.46 22.22
CA SER A 41 -17.72 -17.78 21.04
C SER A 41 -16.27 -17.40 21.35
N GLN A 42 -15.44 -18.40 21.67
CA GLN A 42 -13.99 -18.24 21.75
C GLN A 42 -13.44 -17.91 20.36
N SER A 43 -13.39 -16.63 20.03
CA SER A 43 -12.40 -16.11 19.10
C SER A 43 -11.05 -16.31 19.77
N ALA A 44 -10.26 -17.25 19.24
CA ALA A 44 -8.86 -17.42 19.60
C ALA A 44 -8.12 -16.13 19.24
N LYS A 45 -8.03 -15.21 20.20
CA LYS A 45 -7.10 -14.09 20.17
C LYS A 45 -5.71 -14.69 20.02
N VAL A 46 -5.13 -14.54 18.84
CA VAL A 46 -3.72 -14.85 18.60
C VAL A 46 -2.92 -14.02 19.59
N ASN A 47 -2.39 -14.71 20.59
CA ASN A 47 -1.64 -14.14 21.69
C ASN A 47 -0.31 -13.66 21.10
N HIS A 48 -0.14 -12.34 20.89
CA HIS A 48 1.13 -11.72 20.46
C HIS A 48 2.23 -11.77 21.55
N LYS A 49 2.20 -12.77 22.45
CA LYS A 49 3.18 -12.92 23.54
C LYS A 49 4.39 -13.79 23.17
N ASN A 50 4.38 -14.41 21.99
CA ASN A 50 5.35 -15.45 21.62
C ASN A 50 6.24 -15.06 20.42
N ALA A 51 6.65 -13.79 20.32
CA ALA A 51 7.64 -13.40 19.29
C ALA A 51 9.04 -13.95 19.59
N GLY A 52 9.40 -14.14 20.88
CA GLY A 52 10.70 -14.68 21.31
C GLY A 52 10.83 -16.20 21.14
N THR A 53 9.74 -16.95 21.23
CA THR A 53 9.75 -18.42 21.10
C THR A 53 9.99 -18.87 19.66
N SER A 54 9.61 -18.05 18.66
CA SER A 54 9.87 -18.35 17.24
C SER A 54 11.32 -18.13 16.83
N LEU A 55 12.02 -17.14 17.40
CA LEU A 55 13.44 -16.92 17.08
C LEU A 55 14.31 -18.00 17.74
N LYS A 56 14.07 -18.28 19.02
CA LYS A 56 14.81 -19.30 19.76
C LYS A 56 14.74 -20.66 19.05
N ALA A 57 13.55 -21.10 18.65
CA ALA A 57 13.39 -22.39 17.98
C ALA A 57 14.17 -22.49 16.65
N GLU A 58 14.36 -21.39 15.92
CA GLU A 58 15.20 -21.41 14.71
C GLU A 58 16.69 -21.35 15.04
N LEU A 59 17.09 -20.64 16.11
CA LEU A 59 18.48 -20.64 16.59
C LEU A 59 18.89 -22.03 17.12
N ASP A 60 18.02 -22.71 17.88
CA ASP A 60 18.24 -24.08 18.36
C ASP A 60 18.58 -25.05 17.21
N LYS A 61 17.88 -24.93 16.07
CA LYS A 61 18.17 -25.72 14.87
C LYS A 61 19.53 -25.38 14.27
N LEU A 62 19.91 -24.09 14.26
CA LEU A 62 21.20 -23.65 13.74
C LEU A 62 22.37 -24.03 14.65
N VAL A 63 22.15 -24.12 15.96
CA VAL A 63 23.10 -24.70 16.91
C VAL A 63 23.27 -26.18 16.64
N THR A 64 22.16 -26.92 16.49
CA THR A 64 22.18 -28.35 16.15
C THR A 64 22.90 -28.61 14.83
N ALA A 65 22.71 -27.73 13.83
CA ALA A 65 23.40 -27.78 12.55
C ALA A 65 24.86 -27.29 12.58
N GLY A 66 25.36 -26.84 13.73
CA GLY A 66 26.74 -26.31 13.89
C GLY A 66 27.00 -24.99 13.17
N THR A 67 25.96 -24.29 12.70
CA THR A 67 26.09 -22.99 12.00
C THR A 67 26.44 -21.87 12.98
N ILE A 68 25.92 -21.94 14.20
CA ILE A 68 26.25 -21.06 15.33
C ILE A 68 26.52 -21.91 16.58
N THR A 69 27.20 -21.35 17.58
CA THR A 69 27.42 -22.02 18.87
C THR A 69 26.28 -21.73 19.85
N ALA A 70 26.14 -22.56 20.89
CA ALA A 70 25.17 -22.31 21.97
C ALA A 70 25.44 -20.98 22.71
N ASP A 71 26.71 -20.59 22.82
CA ASP A 71 27.11 -19.30 23.39
C ASP A 71 26.68 -18.13 22.49
N GLU A 72 26.81 -18.28 21.17
CA GLU A 72 26.33 -17.29 20.19
C GLU A 72 24.80 -17.18 20.23
N GLU A 73 24.06 -18.30 20.30
CA GLU A 73 22.60 -18.29 20.48
C GLU A 73 22.21 -17.49 21.72
N THR A 74 22.84 -17.77 22.86
CA THR A 74 22.54 -17.09 24.13
C THR A 74 22.77 -15.59 24.00
N LYS A 75 23.93 -15.18 23.45
CA LYS A 75 24.25 -13.77 23.21
C LYS A 75 23.27 -13.10 22.25
N ILE A 76 22.81 -13.78 21.20
CA ILE A 76 21.80 -13.25 20.27
C ILE A 76 20.47 -13.01 20.99
N LEU A 77 20.00 -13.97 21.80
CA LEU A 77 18.75 -13.85 22.54
C LEU A 77 18.82 -12.73 23.57
N ASP A 78 19.92 -12.60 24.29
CA ASP A 78 20.10 -11.54 25.27
C ASP A 78 20.23 -10.16 24.62
N PHE A 79 20.94 -10.06 23.51
CA PHE A 79 20.97 -8.83 22.71
C PHE A 79 19.58 -8.42 22.22
N GLN A 80 18.75 -9.38 21.78
CA GLN A 80 17.36 -9.10 21.39
C GLN A 80 16.53 -8.59 22.58
N LYS A 81 16.66 -9.21 23.77
CA LYS A 81 15.97 -8.77 24.99
C LYS A 81 16.41 -7.35 25.38
N GLN A 82 17.70 -7.07 25.32
CA GLN A 82 18.25 -5.75 25.58
C GLN A 82 17.65 -4.71 24.62
N LYS A 83 17.64 -4.98 23.31
CA LYS A 83 17.05 -4.07 22.31
C LYS A 83 15.55 -3.87 22.50
N ALA A 84 14.83 -4.91 22.92
CA ALA A 84 13.41 -4.80 23.25
C ALA A 84 13.19 -3.90 24.49
N ALA A 85 14.03 -4.03 25.51
CA ALA A 85 13.99 -3.19 26.71
C ALA A 85 14.35 -1.72 26.40
N GLU A 86 15.39 -1.48 25.61
CA GLU A 86 15.78 -0.15 25.13
C GLU A 86 14.64 0.51 24.36
N LYS A 87 14.03 -0.21 23.40
CA LYS A 87 12.88 0.28 22.63
C LYS A 87 11.67 0.56 23.51
N LYS A 88 11.41 -0.27 24.52
CA LYS A 88 10.32 -0.04 25.47
C LYS A 88 10.58 1.22 26.30
N ALA A 89 11.80 1.40 26.82
CA ALA A 89 12.18 2.59 27.56
C ALA A 89 12.10 3.86 26.69
N GLU A 90 12.53 3.77 25.42
CA GLU A 90 12.39 4.85 24.45
C GLU A 90 10.90 5.19 24.21
N MET A 91 10.05 4.17 24.04
CA MET A 91 8.60 4.35 23.88
C MET A 91 7.97 5.00 25.11
N ASP A 92 8.36 4.58 26.32
CA ASP A 92 7.85 5.15 27.57
C ASP A 92 8.26 6.63 27.71
N LYS A 93 9.49 6.99 27.34
CA LYS A 93 9.95 8.39 27.28
C LYS A 93 9.10 9.24 26.35
N VAL A 94 8.81 8.76 25.15
CA VAL A 94 8.05 9.55 24.17
C VAL A 94 6.54 9.51 24.39
N LYS A 95 6.01 8.56 25.17
CA LYS A 95 4.56 8.38 25.34
C LYS A 95 3.86 9.63 25.88
N GLY A 96 4.50 10.34 26.82
CA GLY A 96 3.98 11.56 27.45
C GLY A 96 4.31 12.87 26.73
N MET A 97 5.14 12.85 25.67
CA MET A 97 5.57 14.07 24.98
C MET A 97 4.51 14.62 24.02
N THR A 98 4.45 15.95 23.89
CA THR A 98 3.66 16.64 22.86
C THR A 98 4.25 16.39 21.46
N ALA A 99 3.50 16.74 20.40
CA ALA A 99 3.97 16.54 19.02
C ALA A 99 5.28 17.29 18.72
N ASP A 100 5.46 18.51 19.25
CA ASP A 100 6.66 19.29 19.03
C ASP A 100 7.84 18.81 19.88
N GLN A 101 7.58 18.36 21.11
CA GLN A 101 8.61 17.69 21.93
C GLN A 101 9.09 16.38 21.29
N LYS A 102 8.17 15.57 20.75
CA LYS A 102 8.53 14.36 19.97
C LYS A 102 9.38 14.71 18.77
N LYS A 103 9.03 15.78 18.02
CA LYS A 103 9.84 16.22 16.87
C LYS A 103 11.25 16.61 17.31
N ALA A 104 11.39 17.46 18.33
CA ALA A 104 12.69 17.89 18.84
C ALA A 104 13.52 16.69 19.34
N TYR A 105 12.88 15.77 20.07
CA TYR A 105 13.52 14.56 20.58
C TYR A 105 14.07 13.67 19.45
N PHE A 106 13.28 13.38 18.41
CA PHE A 106 13.75 12.54 17.29
C PHE A 106 14.70 13.27 16.33
N ALA A 107 14.69 14.60 16.30
CA ALA A 107 15.69 15.38 15.57
C ALA A 107 17.06 15.33 16.27
N ALA A 108 17.07 15.42 17.60
CA ALA A 108 18.28 15.27 18.41
C ALA A 108 18.77 13.82 18.53
N ASN A 109 17.87 12.84 18.35
CA ASN A 109 18.16 11.41 18.44
C ASN A 109 17.79 10.70 17.12
N PRO A 110 18.59 10.89 16.04
CA PRO A 110 18.32 10.26 14.76
C PRO A 110 18.41 8.74 14.88
N LYS A 111 17.31 8.04 14.60
CA LYS A 111 17.31 6.57 14.59
C LYS A 111 18.15 6.06 13.42
N GLN A 112 19.29 5.45 13.72
CA GLN A 112 19.99 4.63 12.75
C GLN A 112 19.09 3.43 12.41
N LYS A 113 18.83 3.24 11.12
CA LYS A 113 18.00 2.12 10.62
C LYS A 113 18.89 0.94 10.29
N THR A 114 19.56 0.42 11.30
CA THR A 114 20.28 -0.86 11.21
C THR A 114 19.31 -1.99 11.54
N ASP A 115 19.41 -3.11 10.82
CA ASP A 115 18.69 -4.31 11.21
C ASP A 115 19.43 -5.03 12.34
N LEU A 116 18.69 -5.81 13.14
CA LEU A 116 19.20 -6.52 14.32
C LEU A 116 20.47 -7.32 14.04
N PHE A 117 20.55 -7.98 12.88
CA PHE A 117 21.71 -8.83 12.55
C PHE A 117 22.93 -8.00 12.17
N THR A 118 22.75 -6.86 11.51
CA THR A 118 23.84 -5.90 11.30
C THR A 118 24.38 -5.38 12.64
N GLU A 119 23.51 -5.12 13.61
CA GLU A 119 23.95 -4.72 14.96
C GLU A 119 24.68 -5.84 15.70
N LEU A 120 24.25 -7.10 15.57
CA LEU A 120 24.93 -8.27 16.13
C LEU A 120 26.33 -8.48 15.54
N VAL A 121 26.50 -8.25 14.23
CA VAL A 121 27.80 -8.31 13.55
C VAL A 121 28.70 -7.18 14.05
N ASN A 122 28.19 -5.95 14.12
CA ASN A 122 28.95 -4.80 14.62
C ASN A 122 29.36 -4.97 16.10
N ALA A 123 28.54 -5.66 16.88
CA ALA A 123 28.85 -6.03 18.26
C ALA A 123 29.83 -7.21 18.38
N ASN A 124 30.32 -7.76 17.25
CA ASN A 124 31.17 -8.95 17.18
C ASN A 124 30.56 -10.19 17.88
N ILE A 125 29.23 -10.28 17.94
CA ILE A 125 28.53 -11.43 18.52
C ILE A 125 28.49 -12.59 17.52
N ILE A 126 28.39 -12.28 16.23
CA ILE A 126 28.42 -13.23 15.12
C ILE A 126 29.17 -12.65 13.93
N THR A 127 29.62 -13.51 13.02
CA THR A 127 30.18 -13.07 11.74
C THR A 127 29.07 -12.71 10.74
N GLN A 128 29.41 -11.97 9.69
CA GLN A 128 28.48 -11.64 8.61
C GLN A 128 27.90 -12.92 7.95
N ALA A 129 28.72 -13.94 7.73
CA ALA A 129 28.28 -15.21 7.18
C ALA A 129 27.23 -15.91 8.07
N LYS A 130 27.42 -15.89 9.39
CA LYS A 130 26.45 -16.43 10.36
C LYS A 130 25.16 -15.59 10.39
N ALA A 131 25.27 -14.27 10.32
CA ALA A 131 24.12 -13.37 10.24
C ALA A 131 23.26 -13.66 9.00
N ASP A 132 23.88 -13.90 7.85
CA ASP A 132 23.16 -14.21 6.61
C ASP A 132 22.53 -15.61 6.65
N ALA A 133 23.22 -16.60 7.24
CA ALA A 133 22.65 -17.92 7.48
C ALA A 133 21.42 -17.87 8.41
N ILE A 134 21.48 -17.11 9.51
CA ILE A 134 20.33 -16.91 10.42
C ILE A 134 19.17 -16.22 9.68
N LYS A 135 19.43 -15.17 8.89
CA LYS A 135 18.40 -14.49 8.09
C LYS A 135 17.71 -15.44 7.11
N ALA A 136 18.45 -16.37 6.52
CA ALA A 136 17.91 -17.36 5.58
C ALA A 136 17.03 -18.40 6.29
N ALA A 137 17.41 -18.82 7.50
CA ALA A 137 16.69 -19.81 8.29
C ALA A 137 15.41 -19.25 8.92
N LEU A 138 15.39 -17.97 9.30
CA LEU A 138 14.20 -17.37 9.88
C LEU A 138 13.04 -17.37 8.89
N PRO A 139 11.80 -17.61 9.37
CA PRO A 139 10.63 -17.48 8.53
C PRO A 139 10.55 -16.03 8.05
N GLN A 140 11.05 -15.81 6.84
CA GLN A 140 10.84 -14.56 6.14
C GLN A 140 9.33 -14.36 6.16
N LYS A 141 8.87 -13.15 6.53
CA LYS A 141 7.48 -12.74 6.31
C LYS A 141 7.32 -12.65 4.81
N GLN A 142 7.23 -13.81 4.19
CA GLN A 142 7.18 -14.00 2.77
C GLN A 142 5.99 -13.16 2.35
N ALA A 143 6.17 -12.33 1.32
CA ALA A 143 5.10 -11.64 0.62
C ALA A 143 4.09 -12.63 -0.04
N LYS A 144 4.06 -13.89 0.42
CA LYS A 144 3.35 -15.06 -0.09
C LYS A 144 1.84 -15.00 0.05
N HIS A 145 1.27 -13.95 0.64
CA HIS A 145 -0.20 -13.86 0.71
C HIS A 145 -0.87 -13.09 -0.43
N ASN A 146 -0.14 -12.36 -1.28
CA ASN A 146 -0.76 -11.60 -2.39
C ASN A 146 -0.40 -12.10 -3.80
N GLU A 147 0.78 -12.71 -4.02
CA GLU A 147 1.15 -13.18 -5.37
C GLU A 147 0.24 -14.32 -5.86
N ASN A 148 -0.01 -15.34 -5.04
CA ASN A 148 -0.85 -16.48 -5.44
C ASN A 148 -2.33 -16.13 -5.62
N LYS A 149 -2.90 -15.25 -4.77
CA LYS A 149 -4.32 -14.89 -4.88
C LYS A 149 -4.61 -14.03 -6.10
N SER A 150 -3.69 -13.12 -6.46
CA SER A 150 -3.83 -12.29 -7.65
C SER A 150 -3.66 -13.11 -8.94
N GLN A 151 -2.72 -14.07 -8.96
CA GLN A 151 -2.50 -14.94 -10.13
C GLN A 151 -3.65 -15.94 -10.33
N GLN A 152 -4.17 -16.54 -9.26
CA GLN A 152 -5.34 -17.43 -9.34
C GLN A 152 -6.59 -16.71 -9.82
N GLY A 153 -6.80 -15.46 -9.38
CA GLY A 153 -7.90 -14.62 -9.85
C GLY A 153 -7.80 -14.28 -11.34
N ILE A 154 -6.61 -13.96 -11.84
CA ILE A 154 -6.38 -13.70 -13.27
C ILE A 154 -6.57 -14.98 -14.08
N LYS A 155 -5.97 -16.10 -13.65
CA LYS A 155 -6.09 -17.39 -14.34
C LYS A 155 -7.55 -17.79 -14.55
N THR A 156 -8.35 -17.71 -13.48
CA THR A 156 -9.78 -18.05 -13.54
C THR A 156 -10.55 -17.24 -14.60
N GLN A 157 -10.17 -15.98 -14.83
CA GLN A 157 -10.79 -15.16 -15.87
C GLN A 157 -10.26 -15.49 -17.27
N LEU A 158 -8.96 -15.82 -17.39
CA LEU A 158 -8.39 -16.27 -18.66
C LEU A 158 -8.99 -17.62 -19.09
N ASP A 159 -9.16 -18.57 -18.17
CA ASP A 159 -9.83 -19.87 -18.43
C ASP A 159 -11.23 -19.68 -19.03
N LYS A 160 -12.00 -18.69 -18.54
CA LYS A 160 -13.31 -18.34 -19.09
C LYS A 160 -13.21 -17.78 -20.51
N LEU A 161 -12.19 -16.95 -20.78
CA LEU A 161 -11.96 -16.39 -22.11
C LEU A 161 -11.47 -17.43 -23.11
N VAL A 162 -10.71 -18.43 -22.66
CA VAL A 162 -10.34 -19.62 -23.46
C VAL A 162 -11.60 -20.41 -23.79
N THR A 163 -12.43 -20.70 -22.78
CA THR A 163 -13.71 -21.41 -22.97
C THR A 163 -14.64 -20.67 -23.93
N ALA A 164 -14.65 -19.33 -23.88
CA ALA A 164 -15.42 -18.48 -24.79
C ALA A 164 -14.79 -18.33 -26.19
N GLY A 165 -13.59 -18.87 -26.42
CA GLY A 165 -12.86 -18.76 -27.69
C GLY A 165 -12.24 -17.39 -27.98
N THR A 166 -12.28 -16.46 -27.02
CA THR A 166 -11.72 -15.10 -27.17
C THR A 166 -10.19 -15.12 -27.25
N ILE A 167 -9.56 -16.02 -26.49
CA ILE A 167 -8.12 -16.29 -26.53
C ILE A 167 -7.88 -17.79 -26.65
N THR A 168 -6.70 -18.20 -27.11
CA THR A 168 -6.31 -19.61 -27.15
C THR A 168 -5.66 -20.05 -25.82
N ALA A 169 -5.60 -21.36 -25.57
CA ALA A 169 -4.88 -21.92 -24.42
C ALA A 169 -3.37 -21.57 -24.44
N ASP A 170 -2.78 -21.49 -25.64
CA ASP A 170 -1.39 -21.06 -25.82
C ASP A 170 -1.20 -19.58 -25.47
N GLU A 171 -2.15 -18.72 -25.85
CA GLU A 171 -2.15 -17.30 -25.47
C GLU A 171 -2.31 -17.14 -23.95
N GLU A 172 -3.20 -17.91 -23.31
CA GLU A 172 -3.33 -17.91 -21.84
C GLU A 172 -2.00 -18.24 -21.17
N THR A 173 -1.34 -19.33 -21.58
CA THR A 173 -0.05 -19.75 -21.03
C THR A 173 0.99 -18.64 -21.16
N LYS A 174 1.12 -18.06 -22.37
CA LYS A 174 2.07 -16.96 -22.62
C LYS A 174 1.76 -15.72 -21.78
N ILE A 175 0.49 -15.37 -21.58
CA ILE A 175 0.08 -14.24 -20.72
C ILE A 175 0.51 -14.50 -19.26
N LEU A 176 0.26 -15.71 -18.74
CA LEU A 176 0.63 -16.07 -17.38
C LEU A 176 2.14 -16.04 -17.17
N ASP A 177 2.90 -16.57 -18.12
CA ASP A 177 4.36 -16.59 -18.04
C ASP A 177 4.97 -15.20 -18.18
N PHE A 178 4.43 -14.36 -19.06
CA PHE A 178 4.81 -12.96 -19.15
C PHE A 178 4.54 -12.22 -17.83
N ALA A 179 3.39 -12.44 -17.20
CA ALA A 179 3.06 -11.84 -15.90
C ALA A 179 4.01 -12.31 -14.78
N LYS A 180 4.39 -13.60 -14.76
CA LYS A 180 5.39 -14.15 -13.84
C LYS A 180 6.76 -13.52 -14.06
N GLN A 181 7.22 -13.42 -15.31
CA GLN A 181 8.47 -12.77 -15.66
C GLN A 181 8.51 -11.33 -15.13
N LYS A 182 7.46 -10.55 -15.39
CA LYS A 182 7.33 -9.16 -14.90
C LYS A 182 7.29 -9.07 -13.38
N ALA A 183 6.78 -10.08 -12.68
CA ALA A 183 6.83 -10.14 -11.23
C ALA A 183 8.27 -10.37 -10.73
N THR A 184 9.00 -11.30 -11.35
CA THR A 184 10.41 -11.57 -11.06
C THR A 184 11.29 -10.35 -11.31
N GLU A 185 11.12 -9.66 -12.45
CA GLU A 185 11.83 -8.41 -12.77
C GLU A 185 11.58 -7.33 -11.71
N ARG A 186 10.31 -7.10 -11.33
CA ARG A 186 9.94 -6.15 -10.28
C ARG A 186 10.55 -6.53 -8.93
N LYS A 187 10.57 -7.83 -8.60
CA LYS A 187 11.18 -8.30 -7.36
C LYS A 187 12.68 -8.04 -7.34
N ALA A 188 13.39 -8.36 -8.44
CA ALA A 188 14.82 -8.11 -8.56
C ALA A 188 15.14 -6.60 -8.46
N GLU A 189 14.33 -5.75 -9.10
CA GLU A 189 14.46 -4.29 -8.97
C GLU A 189 14.24 -3.82 -7.52
N MET A 190 13.24 -4.37 -6.83
CA MET A 190 12.98 -4.07 -5.42
C MET A 190 14.15 -4.49 -4.52
N ASP A 191 14.73 -5.67 -4.75
CA ASP A 191 15.87 -6.17 -3.99
C ASP A 191 17.11 -5.26 -4.19
N LYS A 192 17.34 -4.78 -5.42
CA LYS A 192 18.41 -3.81 -5.72
C LYS A 192 18.24 -2.50 -4.94
N VAL A 193 17.04 -1.92 -4.93
CA VAL A 193 16.83 -0.60 -4.28
C VAL A 193 16.72 -0.70 -2.76
N LYS A 194 16.43 -1.88 -2.21
CA LYS A 194 16.23 -2.08 -0.77
C LYS A 194 17.47 -1.71 0.05
N GLY A 195 18.67 -1.98 -0.46
CA GLY A 195 19.94 -1.66 0.21
C GLY A 195 20.48 -0.24 -0.03
N MET A 196 19.91 0.52 -0.97
CA MET A 196 20.42 1.85 -1.35
C MET A 196 20.05 2.95 -0.33
N THR A 197 20.92 3.96 -0.17
CA THR A 197 20.62 5.20 0.57
C THR A 197 19.56 6.05 -0.14
N ALA A 198 19.03 7.08 0.52
CA ALA A 198 18.02 7.96 -0.07
C ALA A 198 18.53 8.63 -1.36
N ASP A 199 19.78 9.12 -1.35
CA ASP A 199 20.38 9.80 -2.50
C ASP A 199 20.72 8.82 -3.63
N GLN A 200 21.20 7.62 -3.29
CA GLN A 200 21.43 6.55 -4.27
C GLN A 200 20.12 6.10 -4.93
N ARG A 201 19.04 5.92 -4.15
CA ARG A 201 17.71 5.60 -4.71
C ARG A 201 17.22 6.70 -5.64
N LYS A 202 17.39 7.96 -5.24
CA LYS A 202 16.98 9.13 -6.05
C LYS A 202 17.75 9.15 -7.38
N ALA A 203 19.07 8.96 -7.35
CA ALA A 203 19.89 8.89 -8.56
C ALA A 203 19.52 7.68 -9.43
N TYR A 204 19.30 6.51 -8.81
CA TYR A 204 18.91 5.29 -9.51
C TYR A 204 17.60 5.47 -10.29
N PHE A 205 16.55 6.01 -9.67
CA PHE A 205 15.28 6.23 -10.36
C PHE A 205 15.29 7.40 -11.35
N ALA A 206 16.21 8.36 -11.19
CA ALA A 206 16.42 9.40 -12.19
C ALA A 206 17.08 8.82 -13.46
N ALA A 207 18.05 7.92 -13.29
CA ALA A 207 18.72 7.22 -14.39
C ALA A 207 17.85 6.10 -15.01
N ASN A 208 16.92 5.53 -14.24
CA ASN A 208 16.03 4.44 -14.66
C ASN A 208 14.56 4.89 -14.56
N PRO A 209 14.10 5.79 -15.45
CA PRO A 209 12.73 6.26 -15.42
C PRO A 209 11.77 5.10 -15.69
N LYS A 210 10.84 4.85 -14.78
CA LYS A 210 9.79 3.84 -14.98
C LYS A 210 8.87 4.27 -16.10
N GLN A 211 8.97 3.59 -17.24
CA GLN A 211 7.92 3.65 -18.25
C GLN A 211 6.67 3.02 -17.65
N LYS A 212 5.59 3.81 -17.57
CA LYS A 212 4.28 3.32 -17.15
C LYS A 212 3.59 2.71 -18.36
N THR A 213 4.09 1.57 -18.82
CA THR A 213 3.43 0.77 -19.84
C THR A 213 2.35 -0.08 -19.21
N ASP A 214 1.18 -0.12 -19.84
CA ASP A 214 0.10 -1.03 -19.49
C ASP A 214 0.56 -2.46 -19.80
N LEU A 215 0.39 -3.41 -18.87
CA LEU A 215 0.81 -4.80 -19.03
C LEU A 215 0.26 -5.40 -20.33
N PHE A 216 -0.99 -5.06 -20.68
CA PHE A 216 -1.62 -5.52 -21.91
C PHE A 216 -1.03 -4.88 -23.17
N ALA A 217 -0.60 -3.61 -23.08
CA ALA A 217 0.11 -2.98 -24.19
C ALA A 217 1.47 -3.64 -24.41
N GLU A 218 2.15 -4.09 -23.34
CA GLU A 218 3.39 -4.87 -23.47
C GLU A 218 3.14 -6.26 -24.06
N LEU A 219 2.05 -6.94 -23.69
CA LEU A 219 1.66 -8.22 -24.29
C LEU A 219 1.35 -8.10 -25.78
N VAL A 220 0.68 -7.02 -26.20
CA VAL A 220 0.45 -6.70 -27.62
C VAL A 220 1.77 -6.41 -28.33
N SER A 221 2.64 -5.60 -27.71
CA SER A 221 3.96 -5.27 -28.28
C SER A 221 4.86 -6.51 -28.41
N ALA A 222 4.70 -7.48 -27.52
CA ALA A 222 5.38 -8.78 -27.57
C ALA A 222 4.75 -9.76 -28.57
N ASN A 223 3.71 -9.34 -29.31
CA ASN A 223 2.93 -10.17 -30.23
C ASN A 223 2.34 -11.43 -29.56
N ILE A 224 2.06 -11.37 -28.25
CA ILE A 224 1.44 -12.47 -27.52
C ILE A 224 -0.08 -12.49 -27.77
N ILE A 225 -0.69 -11.31 -27.88
CA ILE A 225 -2.11 -11.11 -28.17
C ILE A 225 -2.30 -9.92 -29.11
N THR A 226 -3.47 -9.82 -29.73
CA THR A 226 -3.88 -8.62 -30.48
C THR A 226 -4.46 -7.55 -29.56
N GLN A 227 -4.56 -6.31 -30.04
CA GLN A 227 -5.18 -5.21 -29.30
C GLN A 227 -6.65 -5.53 -28.92
N ALA A 228 -7.41 -6.12 -29.84
CA ALA A 228 -8.79 -6.53 -29.57
C ALA A 228 -8.88 -7.57 -28.43
N LYS A 229 -7.97 -8.55 -28.41
CA LYS A 229 -7.88 -9.54 -27.33
C LYS A 229 -7.46 -8.91 -26.01
N ALA A 230 -6.49 -7.99 -26.04
CA ALA A 230 -6.09 -7.22 -24.87
C ALA A 230 -7.28 -6.46 -24.25
N ASP A 231 -8.10 -5.80 -25.07
CA ASP A 231 -9.26 -5.05 -24.60
C ASP A 231 -10.37 -5.97 -24.07
N ALA A 232 -10.60 -7.12 -24.71
CA ALA A 232 -11.52 -8.15 -24.22
C ALA A 232 -11.07 -8.73 -22.87
N ILE A 233 -9.76 -9.00 -22.70
CA ILE A 233 -9.21 -9.46 -21.42
C ILE A 233 -9.38 -8.39 -20.34
N LYS A 234 -9.09 -7.12 -20.64
CA LYS A 234 -9.31 -6.01 -19.69
C LYS A 234 -10.77 -5.92 -19.23
N ALA A 235 -11.73 -6.12 -20.13
CA ALA A 235 -13.14 -6.09 -19.81
C ALA A 235 -13.58 -7.25 -18.90
N ALA A 236 -12.99 -8.44 -19.08
CA ALA A 236 -13.33 -9.63 -18.30
C ALA A 236 -12.67 -9.68 -16.91
N LEU A 237 -11.53 -9.01 -16.73
CA LEU A 237 -10.91 -8.91 -15.42
C LEU A 237 -11.79 -8.09 -14.47
N PRO A 238 -11.86 -8.44 -13.17
CA PRO A 238 -12.64 -7.69 -12.20
C PRO A 238 -12.11 -6.26 -12.09
N GLN A 239 -12.78 -5.35 -12.79
CA GLN A 239 -12.51 -3.93 -12.70
C GLN A 239 -13.09 -3.42 -11.39
N LYS A 240 -12.28 -2.65 -10.65
CA LYS A 240 -12.83 -1.77 -9.62
C LYS A 240 -13.79 -0.84 -10.37
N GLN A 241 -15.11 -1.02 -10.14
CA GLN A 241 -16.13 -0.23 -10.81
C GLN A 241 -15.74 1.25 -10.70
N SER A 242 -15.72 1.95 -11.83
CA SER A 242 -15.34 3.35 -11.82
C SER A 242 -16.36 4.12 -10.97
N PHE A 243 -15.91 5.19 -10.33
CA PHE A 243 -16.79 6.04 -9.54
C PHE A 243 -18.01 6.50 -10.38
N LYS A 244 -17.77 6.83 -11.65
CA LYS A 244 -18.81 7.14 -12.62
C LYS A 244 -19.79 5.97 -12.83
N ALA A 245 -19.31 4.75 -13.10
CA ALA A 245 -20.20 3.61 -13.35
C ALA A 245 -21.11 3.28 -12.14
N GLN A 246 -20.69 3.62 -10.92
CA GLN A 246 -21.52 3.50 -9.73
C GLN A 246 -22.55 4.63 -9.63
N LEU A 247 -22.21 5.85 -10.07
CA LEU A 247 -23.17 6.95 -10.18
C LEU A 247 -24.21 6.70 -11.29
N ASP A 248 -23.80 6.19 -12.46
CA ASP A 248 -24.70 5.82 -13.57
C ASP A 248 -25.83 4.87 -13.10
N LYS A 249 -25.49 3.92 -12.23
CA LYS A 249 -26.48 3.01 -11.62
C LYS A 249 -27.45 3.73 -10.69
N LEU A 250 -26.97 4.72 -9.94
CA LEU A 250 -27.81 5.54 -9.06
C LEU A 250 -28.70 6.52 -9.84
N VAL A 251 -28.23 6.99 -11.00
CA VAL A 251 -29.05 7.76 -11.95
C VAL A 251 -30.16 6.88 -12.52
N THR A 252 -29.80 5.67 -12.97
CA THR A 252 -30.76 4.70 -13.51
C THR A 252 -31.80 4.29 -12.48
N ALA A 253 -31.39 4.16 -11.21
CA ALA A 253 -32.30 3.88 -10.08
C ALA A 253 -33.15 5.08 -9.65
N GLY A 254 -32.94 6.26 -10.23
CA GLY A 254 -33.63 7.50 -9.85
C GLY A 254 -33.18 8.09 -8.51
N THR A 255 -32.13 7.55 -7.89
CA THR A 255 -31.60 8.04 -6.60
C THR A 255 -30.98 9.43 -6.75
N ILE A 256 -30.26 9.67 -7.85
CA ILE A 256 -29.71 10.99 -8.21
C ILE A 256 -30.08 11.33 -9.66
N THR A 257 -30.04 12.61 -10.03
CA THR A 257 -30.25 13.03 -11.43
C THR A 257 -28.95 13.00 -12.23
N ALA A 258 -29.05 13.00 -13.57
CA ALA A 258 -27.88 13.10 -14.46
C ALA A 258 -27.10 14.42 -14.27
N ASP A 259 -27.79 15.52 -13.94
CA ASP A 259 -27.16 16.80 -13.59
C ASP A 259 -26.38 16.70 -12.26
N GLN A 260 -26.96 16.04 -11.26
CA GLN A 260 -26.25 15.76 -9.99
C GLN A 260 -25.03 14.88 -10.21
N GLU A 261 -25.11 13.83 -11.04
CA GLU A 261 -23.95 13.02 -11.42
C GLU A 261 -22.83 13.88 -12.01
N THR A 262 -23.16 14.73 -12.98
CA THR A 262 -22.18 15.61 -13.64
C THR A 262 -21.50 16.52 -12.63
N LYS A 263 -22.27 17.17 -11.75
CA LYS A 263 -21.74 18.04 -10.70
C LYS A 263 -20.87 17.30 -9.69
N ILE A 264 -21.24 16.07 -9.32
CA ILE A 264 -20.42 15.22 -8.44
C ILE A 264 -19.07 14.88 -9.09
N LEU A 265 -19.08 14.53 -10.38
CA LEU A 265 -17.86 14.22 -11.13
C LEU A 265 -16.94 15.44 -11.26
N ASP A 266 -17.50 16.61 -11.54
CA ASP A 266 -16.74 17.85 -11.66
C ASP A 266 -16.19 18.32 -10.31
N PHE A 267 -16.96 18.18 -9.24
CA PHE A 267 -16.47 18.40 -7.88
C PHE A 267 -15.27 17.50 -7.55
N GLN A 268 -15.32 16.22 -7.92
CA GLN A 268 -14.21 15.29 -7.73
C GLN A 268 -12.97 15.69 -8.55
N LYS A 269 -13.15 16.10 -9.81
CA LYS A 269 -12.05 16.59 -10.66
C LYS A 269 -11.40 17.84 -10.06
N GLN A 270 -12.21 18.78 -9.55
CA GLN A 270 -11.70 19.99 -8.93
C GLN A 270 -10.87 19.66 -7.68
N LYS A 271 -11.37 18.79 -6.79
CA LYS A 271 -10.61 18.34 -5.61
C LYS A 271 -9.30 17.66 -5.99
N ALA A 272 -9.27 16.86 -7.06
CA ALA A 272 -8.05 16.25 -7.56
C ALA A 272 -7.05 17.31 -8.11
N ALA A 273 -7.55 18.33 -8.81
CA ALA A 273 -6.75 19.44 -9.29
C ALA A 273 -6.15 20.26 -8.13
N ASP A 274 -6.94 20.55 -7.10
CA ASP A 274 -6.51 21.28 -5.91
C ASP A 274 -5.42 20.50 -5.16
N MET A 275 -5.63 19.19 -4.95
CA MET A 275 -4.63 18.31 -4.35
C MET A 275 -3.34 18.27 -5.17
N LYS A 276 -3.45 18.22 -6.51
CA LYS A 276 -2.28 18.26 -7.40
C LYS A 276 -1.53 19.59 -7.28
N ALA A 277 -2.25 20.71 -7.24
CA ALA A 277 -1.66 22.04 -7.07
C ALA A 277 -0.95 22.16 -5.71
N GLN A 278 -1.54 21.64 -4.64
CA GLN A 278 -0.87 21.55 -3.34
C GLN A 278 0.38 20.67 -3.41
N MET A 279 0.32 19.54 -4.11
CA MET A 279 1.45 18.63 -4.27
C MET A 279 2.61 19.27 -5.04
N GLU A 280 2.33 20.03 -6.10
CA GLU A 280 3.37 20.76 -6.83
C GLU A 280 3.99 21.88 -5.97
N LYS A 281 3.18 22.60 -5.17
CA LYS A 281 3.71 23.60 -4.22
C LYS A 281 4.73 23.00 -3.23
N VAL A 282 4.48 21.80 -2.71
CA VAL A 282 5.37 21.17 -1.71
C VAL A 282 6.55 20.41 -2.32
N LYS A 283 6.56 20.20 -3.63
CA LYS A 283 7.56 19.35 -4.32
C LYS A 283 8.98 19.92 -4.25
N GLY A 284 9.10 21.24 -4.26
CA GLY A 284 10.39 21.96 -4.14
C GLY A 284 10.79 22.36 -2.72
N MET A 285 9.93 22.11 -1.72
CA MET A 285 10.14 22.58 -0.35
C MET A 285 11.07 21.64 0.45
N THR A 286 11.89 22.22 1.34
CA THR A 286 12.64 21.48 2.36
C THR A 286 11.71 20.78 3.35
N ALA A 287 12.23 19.87 4.18
CA ALA A 287 11.41 19.17 5.18
C ALA A 287 10.73 20.13 6.17
N ASP A 288 11.44 21.18 6.61
CA ASP A 288 10.90 22.19 7.53
C ASP A 288 9.92 23.13 6.84
N GLN A 289 10.17 23.52 5.59
CA GLN A 289 9.20 24.28 4.79
C GLN A 289 7.92 23.48 4.56
N ARG A 290 8.01 22.16 4.28
CA ARG A 290 6.84 21.29 4.16
C ARG A 290 6.10 21.17 5.49
N LYS A 291 6.81 21.05 6.61
CA LYS A 291 6.18 21.02 7.94
C LYS A 291 5.42 22.32 8.20
N ALA A 292 6.05 23.47 7.98
CA ALA A 292 5.43 24.78 8.16
C ALA A 292 4.20 24.94 7.24
N TYR A 293 4.33 24.55 5.97
CA TYR A 293 3.24 24.59 5.00
C TYR A 293 2.05 23.73 5.44
N PHE A 294 2.25 22.47 5.86
CA PHE A 294 1.14 21.63 6.33
C PHE A 294 0.60 22.00 7.71
N ALA A 295 1.38 22.70 8.54
CA ALA A 295 0.89 23.28 9.79
C ALA A 295 -0.01 24.50 9.54
N ALA A 296 0.38 25.35 8.58
CA ALA A 296 -0.43 26.50 8.13
C ALA A 296 -1.64 26.08 7.27
N ASN A 297 -1.53 24.93 6.58
CA ASN A 297 -2.56 24.36 5.73
C ASN A 297 -2.96 22.97 6.26
N PRO A 298 -3.63 22.91 7.43
CA PRO A 298 -4.02 21.64 8.02
C PRO A 298 -4.89 20.87 7.03
N LYS A 299 -4.63 19.57 6.89
CA LYS A 299 -5.47 18.69 6.07
C LYS A 299 -6.88 18.67 6.67
N GLN A 300 -7.78 19.43 6.08
CA GLN A 300 -9.20 19.28 6.35
C GLN A 300 -9.59 17.87 5.92
N LYS A 301 -9.86 17.01 6.90
CA LYS A 301 -10.48 15.71 6.66
C LYS A 301 -11.97 15.93 6.51
N THR A 302 -12.36 16.62 5.45
CA THR A 302 -13.76 16.82 5.12
C THR A 302 -14.28 15.59 4.39
N ASP A 303 -15.44 15.11 4.85
CA ASP A 303 -16.20 14.11 4.13
C ASP A 303 -16.64 14.74 2.80
N LEU A 304 -16.12 14.22 1.68
CA LEU A 304 -16.43 14.73 0.34
C LEU A 304 -17.94 14.75 0.08
N PHE A 305 -18.68 13.80 0.65
CA PHE A 305 -20.13 13.76 0.49
C PHE A 305 -20.82 14.81 1.36
N ALA A 306 -20.28 15.13 2.54
CA ALA A 306 -20.79 16.24 3.35
C ALA A 306 -20.57 17.59 2.64
N GLU A 307 -19.44 17.75 1.94
CA GLU A 307 -19.20 18.94 1.12
C GLU A 307 -20.18 19.05 -0.06
N LEU A 308 -20.47 17.94 -0.74
CA LEU A 308 -21.47 17.89 -1.80
C LEU A 308 -22.89 18.24 -1.29
N VAL A 309 -23.24 17.79 -0.08
CA VAL A 309 -24.50 18.17 0.60
C VAL A 309 -24.50 19.66 0.94
N SER A 310 -23.43 20.18 1.54
CA SER A 310 -23.33 21.61 1.89
C SER A 310 -23.35 22.52 0.67
N SER A 311 -22.88 22.02 -0.48
CA SER A 311 -22.92 22.72 -1.77
C SER A 311 -24.28 22.59 -2.47
N ASN A 312 -25.26 21.95 -1.82
CA ASN A 312 -26.60 21.68 -2.33
C ASN A 312 -26.60 20.92 -3.68
N ILE A 313 -25.56 20.12 -3.93
CA ILE A 313 -25.45 19.28 -5.14
C ILE A 313 -26.28 18.01 -4.95
N ILE A 314 -26.28 17.44 -3.75
CA ILE A 314 -27.05 16.26 -3.37
C ILE A 314 -27.69 16.46 -2.00
N THR A 315 -28.72 15.68 -1.69
CA THR A 315 -29.29 15.61 -0.34
C THR A 315 -28.49 14.68 0.57
N GLN A 316 -28.71 14.77 1.88
CA GLN A 316 -28.07 13.85 2.84
C GLN A 316 -28.46 12.39 2.57
N ALA A 317 -29.73 12.12 2.25
CA ALA A 317 -30.19 10.78 1.89
C ALA A 317 -29.50 10.26 0.62
N GLN A 318 -29.29 11.11 -0.38
CA GLN A 318 -28.53 10.77 -1.59
C GLN A 318 -27.07 10.50 -1.26
N ALA A 319 -26.43 11.32 -0.41
CA ALA A 319 -25.06 11.09 0.06
C ALA A 319 -24.90 9.73 0.74
N ASP A 320 -25.86 9.34 1.59
CA ASP A 320 -25.83 8.06 2.29
C ASP A 320 -26.07 6.88 1.34
N ALA A 321 -27.01 7.01 0.38
CA ALA A 321 -27.23 6.02 -0.66
C ALA A 321 -26.01 5.84 -1.57
N ILE A 322 -25.36 6.94 -1.95
CA ILE A 322 -24.09 6.93 -2.69
C ILE A 322 -23.04 6.18 -1.84
N LYS A 323 -22.81 6.56 -0.58
CA LYS A 323 -21.85 5.88 0.32
C LYS A 323 -22.10 4.38 0.43
N ALA A 324 -23.35 3.94 0.50
CA ALA A 324 -23.72 2.52 0.56
C ALA A 324 -23.44 1.77 -0.75
N ALA A 325 -23.53 2.45 -1.89
CA ALA A 325 -23.23 1.87 -3.21
C ALA A 325 -21.72 1.65 -3.45
N PHE A 326 -20.83 2.24 -2.63
CA PHE A 326 -19.38 2.01 -2.71
C PHE A 326 -18.93 0.95 -1.68
N PRO A 327 -18.16 -0.07 -2.12
CA PRO A 327 -17.67 -1.10 -1.20
C PRO A 327 -16.73 -0.48 -0.16
N GLN A 328 -17.17 -0.44 1.10
CA GLN A 328 -16.32 -0.06 2.22
C GLN A 328 -15.39 -1.24 2.56
N LYS A 329 -14.10 -0.96 2.80
CA LYS A 329 -13.22 -1.97 3.37
C LYS A 329 -13.74 -2.32 4.77
N ALA A 330 -14.16 -3.57 4.96
CA ALA A 330 -14.45 -4.10 6.29
C ALA A 330 -13.20 -3.92 7.16
N HIS A 331 -13.25 -2.98 8.10
CA HIS A 331 -12.24 -2.85 9.13
C HIS A 331 -12.42 -4.05 10.06
N LYS A 332 -11.62 -5.10 9.85
CA LYS A 332 -11.37 -6.15 10.84
C LYS A 332 -10.34 -5.67 11.84
#